data_AF-A0A4U3ACB4-F1
#
_entry.id   AF-A0A4U3ACB4-F1
#
_cell.length_a   1.000
_cell.length_b   1.000
_cell.length_c   1.000
_cell.angle_alpha   90.00
_cell.angle_beta   90.00
_cell.angle_gamma   90.00
#
_symmetry.space_group_name_H-M   'P 1'
#
loop_
_entity.id
_entity.type
_entity.pdbx_description
1 polymer ?
#
loop_
_entity_poly.entity_id
_entity_poly.type
_entity_poly.pdbx_seq_one_letter_code
_entity_poly.pdbx_strand_id
1 'polypeptide(L)' 'MTTINIGIVAHVDAGKTSLTERLLYETNVIKEIGRVDSGNTQTDSMELERQRGITI' A
#
# COMPACT_ATOMS: atom_id res chain seq x y z
N MET A 1 21.62 11.40 10.67
CA MET A 1 20.20 11.00 10.68
C MET A 1 20.15 9.49 10.72
N THR A 2 19.30 8.93 11.58
CA THR A 2 19.10 7.47 11.64
C THR A 2 18.03 7.10 10.63
N THR A 3 18.37 6.25 9.66
CA THR A 3 17.39 5.70 8.71
C THR A 3 16.69 4.52 9.34
N ILE A 4 15.36 4.46 9.23
CA ILE A 4 14.55 3.32 9.68
C ILE A 4 13.97 2.63 8.44
N ASN A 5 14.21 1.32 8.33
CA ASN A 5 13.62 0.47 7.31
C ASN A 5 12.53 -0.39 7.96
N ILE A 6 11.32 -0.39 7.40
CA ILE A 6 10.16 -1.10 7.97
C ILE A 6 9.60 -2.05 6.91
N GLY A 7 9.32 -3.29 7.31
CA GLY A 7 8.57 -4.26 6.51
C GLY A 7 7.21 -4.57 7.16
N ILE A 8 6.14 -4.58 6.37
CA ILE A 8 4.78 -4.89 6.83
C ILE A 8 4.39 -6.26 6.27
N VAL A 9 4.23 -7.25 7.17
CA VAL A 9 3.88 -8.63 6.81
C VAL A 9 2.60 -9.02 7.54
N ALA A 10 1.63 -9.55 6.81
CA ALA A 10 0.38 -10.02 7.36
C ALA A 10 -0.25 -11.10 6.46
N HIS A 11 -1.19 -11.86 7.02
CA HIS A 11 -1.98 -12.85 6.28
C HIS A 11 -2.68 -12.23 5.05
N VAL A 12 -3.15 -13.06 4.13
CA VAL A 12 -3.92 -12.61 2.96
C VAL A 12 -5.12 -11.78 3.45
N ASP A 13 -5.39 -10.66 2.77
CA ASP A 13 -6.47 -9.70 3.06
C ASP A 13 -6.46 -9.04 4.45
N ALA A 14 -5.36 -9.13 5.20
CA ALA A 14 -5.22 -8.45 6.50
C ALA A 14 -4.97 -6.93 6.42
N GLY A 15 -5.11 -6.31 5.23
CA GLY A 15 -5.00 -4.86 5.07
C GLY A 15 -3.57 -4.29 5.07
N LYS A 16 -2.55 -5.11 4.83
CA LYS A 16 -1.13 -4.69 4.75
C LYS A 16 -0.91 -3.54 3.75
N THR A 17 -1.53 -3.61 2.57
CA THR A 17 -1.47 -2.57 1.53
C THR A 17 -2.16 -1.27 1.98
N SER A 18 -3.35 -1.37 2.58
CA SER A 18 -4.08 -0.21 3.11
C SER A 18 -3.34 0.50 4.25
N LEU A 19 -2.63 -0.25 5.10
CA LEU A 19 -1.79 0.33 6.14
C LEU A 19 -0.63 1.13 5.54
N THR A 20 0.03 0.61 4.50
CA THR A 20 1.11 1.31 3.80
C THR A 20 0.61 2.61 3.17
N GLU A 21 -0.53 2.60 2.49
CA GLU A 21 -1.16 3.80 1.93
C GLU A 21 -1.41 4.87 3.01
N ARG A 22 -1.92 4.45 4.17
CA ARG A 22 -2.16 5.39 5.28
C ARG A 22 -0.87 5.98 5.83
N LEU A 23 0.19 5.18 6.00
CA LEU A 23 1.49 5.67 6.44
C LEU A 23 2.06 6.70 5.45
N LEU A 24 1.98 6.46 4.15
CA LEU A 24 2.44 7.39 3.12
C LEU A 24 1.64 8.70 3.15
N TYR A 25 0.32 8.63 3.37
CA TYR A 25 -0.53 9.81 3.45
C TYR A 25 -0.26 10.64 4.71
N GLU A 26 -0.24 10.00 5.89
CA GLU A 26 0.00 10.69 7.18
C GLU A 26 1.40 11.31 7.26
N THR A 27 2.37 10.76 6.52
CA THR A 27 3.72 11.31 6.39
C THR A 27 3.87 12.32 5.24
N ASN A 28 2.77 12.70 4.58
CA ASN A 28 2.71 13.65 3.47
C ASN A 28 3.56 13.24 2.24
N VAL A 29 3.83 11.94 2.06
CA VAL A 29 4.52 11.41 0.87
C VAL A 29 3.57 11.39 -0.33
N ILE A 30 2.28 11.12 -0.08
CA ILE A 30 1.21 11.18 -1.08
C ILE A 30 0.09 12.13 -0.67
N LYS A 31 -0.62 12.67 -1.67
CA LYS A 31 -1.68 13.67 -1.47
C LYS A 31 -3.07 13.07 -1.28
N GLU A 32 -3.26 11.82 -1.70
CA GLU A 32 -4.53 11.12 -1.67
C GLU A 32 -4.28 9.67 -1.27
N ILE A 33 -5.25 9.05 -0.58
CA ILE A 33 -5.15 7.66 -0.11
C ILE A 33 -5.70 6.73 -1.19
N GLY A 34 -4.87 5.81 -1.69
CA GLY A 34 -5.30 4.76 -2.59
C GLY A 34 -6.03 3.62 -1.87
N ARG A 35 -6.79 2.84 -2.63
CA ARG A 35 -7.46 1.62 -2.17
C ARG A 35 -7.20 0.46 -3.14
N VAL A 36 -7.04 -0.73 -2.57
CA VAL A 36 -6.76 -1.97 -3.31
C VAL A 36 -7.92 -2.33 -4.25
N ASP A 37 -9.16 -2.20 -3.77
CA ASP A 37 -10.37 -2.46 -4.57
C ASP A 37 -10.53 -1.51 -5.75
N SER A 38 -9.91 -0.33 -5.67
CA SER A 38 -9.94 0.70 -6.71
C SER A 38 -8.71 0.63 -7.63
N GLY A 39 -7.76 -0.28 -7.34
CA GLY A 39 -6.54 -0.47 -8.11
C GLY A 39 -5.65 0.76 -8.22
N ASN A 40 -5.78 1.72 -7.28
CA ASN A 40 -5.10 3.01 -7.31
C ASN A 40 -4.14 3.23 -6.14
N THR A 41 -3.73 2.15 -5.45
CA THR A 41 -2.64 2.24 -4.47
C THR A 41 -1.32 2.53 -5.17
N GLN A 42 -0.39 3.12 -4.43
CA GLN A 42 0.98 3.36 -4.89
C GLN A 42 1.81 2.09 -4.91
N THR A 43 1.42 1.10 -4.12
CA THR A 43 2.16 -0.15 -3.96
C THR A 43 1.77 -1.20 -5.00
N ASP A 44 0.56 -1.16 -5.57
CA ASP A 44 0.12 -2.07 -6.62
C ASP A 44 0.63 -1.58 -7.98
N SER A 45 1.89 -1.91 -8.29
CA SER A 45 2.60 -1.46 -9.49
C SER A 45 2.30 -2.34 -10.71
N MET A 46 1.85 -3.57 -10.50
CA MET A 46 1.53 -4.51 -11.58
C MET A 46 0.05 -4.40 -11.97
N GLU A 47 -0.22 -4.44 -13.26
CA GLU A 47 -1.60 -4.47 -13.79
C GLU A 47 -2.42 -5.64 -13.24
N LEU A 48 -1.78 -6.79 -13.01
CA LEU A 48 -2.43 -7.98 -12.45
C LEU A 48 -2.89 -7.78 -11.00
N GLU A 49 -2.10 -7.07 -10.18
CA GLU A 49 -2.44 -6.72 -8.79
C GLU A 49 -3.71 -5.90 -8.77
N ARG A 50 -3.76 -4.86 -9.60
CA ARG A 50 -4.90 -3.95 -9.75
C ARG A 50 -6.16 -4.68 -10.24
N GLN A 51 -6.04 -5.53 -11.26
CA GLN A 51 -7.18 -6.28 -11.81
C GLN A 51 -7.76 -7.30 -10.82
N ARG A 52 -6.94 -7.87 -9.95
CA ARG A 52 -7.36 -8.89 -8.98
C ARG A 52 -7.68 -8.33 -7.61
N GLY A 53 -7.36 -7.05 -7.35
CA GLY A 53 -7.50 -6.46 -6.02
C GLY A 53 -6.62 -7.17 -4.99
N ILE A 54 -5.42 -7.59 -5.37
CA ILE A 54 -4.43 -8.23 -4.50
C ILE A 54 -3.09 -7.51 -4.64
N THR A 55 -2.23 -7.65 -3.64
CA THR A 55 -0.82 -7.27 -3.72
C THR A 55 0.02 -8.54 -3.72
N ILE A 56 0.95 -8.69 -4.66
CA ILE A 56 1.80 -9.88 -4.83
C ILE A 56 3.13 -9.70 -4.08
#